data_AF-A0A7Z9UE65-F1
#
_entry.id   AF-A0A7Z9UE65-F1
#
_cell.length_a   1.000
_cell.length_b   1.000
_cell.length_c   1.000
_cell.angle_alpha   90.00
_cell.angle_beta   90.00
_cell.angle_gamma   90.00
#
_symmetry.space_group_name_H-M   'P 1'
#
loop_
_entity.id
_entity.type
_entity.pdbx_description
1 polymer ?
#
loop_
_entity_poly.entity_id
_entity_poly.type
_entity_poly.pdbx_seq_one_letter_code
_entity_poly.pdbx_strand_id
1 'polypeptide(L)'
;ERAIEVLEPLANEDHPDKLVLGAHWYVLARLYDTLGRYDDAYSAATRGAELNEKEYDSKAREWLQEKRFEAWSAETMPELARSRINSDKPVFIMGMPRSGTTLIEQIIGAHPNAYGAGELINIFNAVRELVTPIDESQSISGMASELKPATLDRTARRILRDMEKQAPSGAKPDRICDKLLL
;
A
#
# COMPACT_ATOMS: atom_id res chain seq x y z
N GLU A 1 16.12 14.42 -22.83
CA GLU A 1 17.60 14.50 -22.92
C GLU A 1 18.21 15.13 -21.67
N ARG A 2 18.01 16.42 -21.36
CA ARG A 2 18.58 17.06 -20.14
C ARG A 2 18.31 16.34 -18.80
N ALA A 3 17.14 15.71 -18.64
CA ALA A 3 16.83 14.92 -17.44
C ALA A 3 17.69 13.64 -17.32
N ILE A 4 18.06 13.04 -18.46
CA ILE A 4 18.92 11.86 -18.51
C ILE A 4 20.35 12.25 -18.12
N GLU A 5 20.87 13.36 -18.66
CA GLU A 5 22.20 13.88 -18.33
C GLU A 5 22.41 14.12 -16.83
N VAL A 6 21.35 14.49 -16.11
CA VAL A 6 21.38 14.69 -14.65
C VAL A 6 21.24 13.38 -13.89
N LEU A 7 20.37 12.47 -14.36
CA LEU A 7 20.00 11.28 -13.62
C LEU A 7 20.94 10.09 -13.85
N GLU A 8 21.57 10.01 -15.02
CA GLU A 8 22.50 8.94 -15.37
C GLU A 8 23.72 8.88 -14.45
N PRO A 9 24.38 10.00 -14.08
CA PRO A 9 25.40 9.98 -13.04
C PRO A 9 24.86 9.47 -11.70
N LEU A 10 23.70 9.96 -11.25
CA LEU A 10 23.08 9.60 -9.97
C LEU A 10 22.64 8.13 -9.90
N ALA A 11 22.32 7.51 -11.03
CA ALA A 11 21.99 6.08 -11.10
C ALA A 11 23.25 5.20 -11.08
N ASN A 12 24.41 5.75 -11.46
CA ASN A 12 25.69 5.05 -11.45
C ASN A 12 26.52 5.32 -10.19
N GLU A 13 26.11 6.26 -9.33
CA GLU A 13 26.73 6.50 -8.03
C GLU A 13 26.54 5.33 -7.07
N ASP A 14 27.54 5.11 -6.20
CA ASP A 14 27.39 4.18 -5.09
C ASP A 14 26.52 4.83 -4.02
N HIS A 15 25.31 4.30 -3.83
CA HIS A 15 24.36 4.80 -2.86
C HIS A 15 24.13 3.73 -1.77
N PRO A 16 24.23 4.09 -0.47
CA PRO A 16 24.08 3.11 0.62
C PRO A 16 22.70 2.45 0.63
N ASP A 17 21.68 3.13 0.09
CA ASP A 17 20.35 2.57 -0.11
C ASP A 17 20.14 2.12 -1.56
N LYS A 18 20.15 0.80 -1.77
CA LYS A 18 19.91 0.18 -3.09
C LYS A 18 18.50 0.43 -3.62
N LEU A 19 17.51 0.69 -2.77
CA LEU A 19 16.14 1.01 -3.21
C LEU A 19 16.12 2.36 -3.93
N VAL A 20 16.83 3.35 -3.37
CA VAL A 20 16.98 4.68 -3.98
C VAL A 20 17.69 4.55 -5.33
N LEU A 21 18.77 3.78 -5.38
CA LEU A 21 19.51 3.56 -6.62
C LEU A 21 18.64 2.87 -7.69
N GLY A 22 17.92 1.81 -7.32
CA GLY A 22 16.98 1.12 -8.20
C GLY A 22 15.86 2.03 -8.69
N ALA A 23 15.37 2.96 -7.87
CA ALA A 23 14.39 3.96 -8.29
C ALA A 23 14.94 4.91 -9.37
N HIS A 24 16.20 5.36 -9.25
CA HIS A 24 16.84 6.16 -10.30
C HIS A 24 16.88 5.41 -11.64
N TRP A 25 17.25 4.13 -11.61
CA TRP A 25 17.27 3.26 -12.79
C TRP A 25 15.88 3.10 -13.44
N TYR A 26 14.82 2.94 -12.66
CA TYR A 26 13.46 2.91 -13.22
C TYR A 26 13.00 4.24 -13.81
N VAL A 27 13.44 5.37 -13.23
CA VAL A 27 13.14 6.68 -13.81
C VAL A 27 13.89 6.85 -15.15
N LEU A 28 15.16 6.45 -15.23
CA LEU A 28 15.92 6.41 -16.50
C LEU A 28 15.22 5.54 -17.54
N ALA A 29 14.77 4.35 -17.15
CA ALA A 29 14.03 3.45 -18.05
C ALA A 29 12.82 4.14 -18.68
N ARG A 30 11.99 4.83 -17.88
CA ARG A 30 10.85 5.59 -18.40
C ARG A 30 11.26 6.75 -19.30
N LEU A 31 12.36 7.44 -18.98
CA LEU A 31 12.86 8.55 -19.80
C LEU A 31 13.34 8.05 -21.18
N TYR A 32 14.07 6.93 -21.21
CA TYR A 32 14.51 6.31 -22.45
C TYR A 32 13.33 5.79 -23.29
N ASP A 33 12.35 5.14 -22.65
CA ASP A 33 11.13 4.67 -23.30
C ASP A 33 10.34 5.81 -23.95
N THR A 34 10.19 6.93 -23.23
CA THR A 34 9.52 8.15 -23.74
C THR A 34 10.21 8.73 -24.97
N LEU A 35 11.53 8.54 -25.10
CA LEU A 35 12.33 9.01 -26.25
C LEU A 35 12.41 7.97 -27.38
N GLY A 36 11.75 6.82 -27.26
CA GLY A 36 11.81 5.73 -28.24
C GLY A 36 13.14 4.95 -28.21
N ARG A 37 13.96 5.14 -27.17
CA ARG A 37 15.24 4.44 -26.98
C ARG A 37 15.01 3.14 -26.21
N TYR A 38 14.36 2.18 -26.85
CA TYR A 38 13.85 0.99 -26.16
C TYR A 38 14.93 0.07 -25.60
N ASP A 39 16.07 -0.08 -26.28
CA ASP A 39 17.18 -0.90 -25.78
C ASP A 39 17.77 -0.31 -24.49
N ASP A 40 17.98 1.01 -24.46
CA ASP A 40 18.45 1.72 -23.27
C ASP A 40 17.42 1.66 -22.14
N ALA A 41 16.13 1.77 -22.47
CA ALA A 41 15.04 1.65 -21.51
C ALA A 41 15.02 0.27 -20.86
N TYR A 42 15.17 -0.79 -21.66
CA TYR A 42 15.23 -2.16 -21.19
C TYR A 42 16.45 -2.37 -20.28
N SER A 43 17.65 -1.96 -20.72
CA SER A 43 18.87 -2.08 -19.92
C SER A 43 18.75 -1.34 -18.58
N ALA A 44 18.20 -0.13 -18.57
CA ALA A 44 17.97 0.63 -17.34
C ALA A 44 16.95 -0.07 -16.42
N ALA A 45 15.86 -0.62 -16.97
CA ALA A 45 14.86 -1.35 -16.19
C ALA A 45 15.46 -2.64 -15.58
N THR A 46 16.26 -3.39 -16.34
CA THR A 46 16.98 -4.56 -15.85
C THR A 46 17.90 -4.19 -14.69
N ARG A 47 18.67 -3.10 -14.81
CA ARG A 47 19.54 -2.65 -13.73
C ARG A 47 18.77 -2.25 -12.47
N GLY A 48 17.63 -1.59 -12.64
CA GLY A 48 16.72 -1.28 -11.53
C GLY A 48 16.14 -2.53 -10.87
N ALA A 49 15.85 -3.58 -11.64
CA ALA A 49 15.37 -4.85 -11.14
C ALA A 49 16.45 -5.62 -10.36
N GLU A 50 17.67 -5.71 -10.87
CA GLU A 50 18.81 -6.36 -10.19
C GLU A 50 19.08 -5.74 -8.81
N LEU A 51 18.98 -4.42 -8.68
CA LEU A 51 19.18 -3.72 -7.39
C LEU A 51 18.03 -3.93 -6.40
N ASN A 52 16.86 -4.28 -6.92
CA ASN A 52 15.66 -4.59 -6.14
C ASN A 52 15.39 -6.10 -6.05
N GLU A 53 16.33 -6.93 -6.51
CA GLU A 53 16.20 -8.37 -6.44
C GLU A 53 16.23 -8.77 -4.97
N LYS A 54 15.05 -9.13 -4.47
CA LYS A 54 14.89 -9.70 -3.14
C LYS A 54 14.88 -11.19 -3.29
N GLU A 55 15.80 -11.85 -2.61
CA GLU A 55 15.75 -13.30 -2.47
C GLU A 55 14.42 -13.68 -1.83
N TYR A 56 13.68 -14.56 -2.51
CA TYR A 56 12.43 -15.05 -1.99
C TYR A 56 12.71 -16.03 -0.84
N ASP A 57 12.56 -15.57 0.39
CA ASP A 57 12.61 -16.43 1.56
C ASP A 57 11.21 -16.98 1.89
N SER A 58 10.98 -18.25 1.52
CA SER A 58 9.72 -18.93 1.80
C SER A 58 9.49 -19.10 3.31
N LYS A 59 10.54 -19.36 4.09
CA LYS A 59 10.44 -19.62 5.53
C LYS A 59 10.11 -18.35 6.29
N ALA A 60 10.78 -17.24 5.95
CA ALA A 60 10.45 -15.94 6.54
C ALA A 60 9.00 -15.53 6.24
N ARG A 61 8.51 -15.84 5.03
CA ARG A 61 7.10 -15.59 4.65
C ARG A 61 6.12 -16.48 5.41
N GLU A 62 6.38 -17.78 5.50
CA GLU A 62 5.55 -18.71 6.27
C GLU A 62 5.47 -18.27 7.74
N TRP A 63 6.62 -17.99 8.35
CA TRP A 63 6.69 -17.49 9.72
C TRP A 63 5.87 -16.20 9.92
N LEU A 64 6.00 -15.22 9.01
CA LEU A 64 5.24 -13.97 9.11
C LEU A 64 3.72 -14.21 9.01
N GLN A 65 3.30 -15.15 8.17
CA GLN A 65 1.89 -15.53 8.05
C GLN A 65 1.39 -16.23 9.31
N GLU A 66 2.16 -17.15 9.89
CA GLU A 66 1.85 -17.77 11.18
C GLU A 66 1.67 -16.72 12.29
N LYS A 67 2.55 -15.72 12.37
CA LYS A 67 2.43 -14.62 13.35
C LYS A 67 1.20 -13.75 13.15
N ARG A 68 0.73 -13.59 11.91
CA ARG A 68 -0.55 -12.93 11.64
C ARG A 68 -1.72 -13.82 12.09
N PHE A 69 -1.70 -15.13 11.78
CA PHE A 69 -2.76 -16.03 12.22
C PHE A 69 -2.87 -16.12 13.75
N GLU A 70 -1.75 -16.12 14.47
CA GLU A 70 -1.72 -16.07 15.94
C GLU A 70 -2.37 -14.78 16.48
N ALA A 71 -2.05 -13.63 15.88
CA ALA A 71 -2.54 -12.33 16.34
C ALA A 71 -4.03 -12.09 16.05
N TRP A 72 -4.59 -12.68 14.98
CA TRP A 72 -5.99 -12.52 14.57
C TRP A 72 -6.73 -13.87 14.49
N SER A 73 -6.53 -14.72 15.48
CA SER A 73 -7.20 -16.02 15.60
C SER A 73 -8.61 -15.88 16.18
N ALA A 74 -9.43 -16.93 16.10
CA ALA A 74 -10.77 -16.92 16.68
C ALA A 74 -10.76 -16.68 18.20
N GLU A 75 -9.68 -17.10 18.86
CA GLU A 75 -9.46 -16.97 20.29
C GLU A 75 -8.98 -15.56 20.68
N THR A 76 -8.10 -14.95 19.90
CA THR A 76 -7.50 -13.63 20.23
C THR A 76 -8.36 -12.45 19.75
N MET A 77 -9.04 -12.59 18.61
CA MET A 77 -9.85 -11.52 17.99
C MET A 77 -10.92 -10.88 18.92
N PRO A 78 -11.59 -11.63 19.84
CA PRO A 78 -12.55 -11.04 20.78
C PRO A 78 -11.91 -10.11 21.81
N GLU A 79 -10.62 -10.30 22.14
CA GLU A 79 -9.90 -9.55 23.17
C GLU A 79 -9.25 -8.27 22.63
N LEU A 80 -9.03 -8.21 21.31
CA LEU A 80 -8.41 -7.06 20.67
C LEU A 80 -9.28 -5.80 20.79
N ALA A 81 -8.62 -4.68 21.05
CA ALA A 81 -9.28 -3.38 21.07
C ALA A 81 -9.94 -3.07 19.72
N ARG A 82 -11.10 -2.41 19.78
CA ARG A 82 -11.82 -1.92 18.60
C ARG A 82 -11.90 -0.40 18.62
N SER A 83 -11.91 0.20 17.43
CA SER A 83 -12.30 1.60 17.33
C SER A 83 -13.76 1.76 17.74
N ARG A 84 -14.06 2.89 18.37
CA ARG A 84 -15.40 3.35 18.70
C ARG A 84 -15.98 4.26 17.60
N ILE A 85 -15.21 4.52 16.54
CA ILE A 85 -15.65 5.32 15.41
C ILE A 85 -16.52 4.44 14.51
N ASN A 86 -17.82 4.72 14.52
CA ASN A 86 -18.77 4.09 13.63
C ASN A 86 -19.07 5.03 12.46
N SER A 87 -18.92 4.54 11.25
CA SER A 87 -19.29 5.23 10.03
C SER A 87 -19.65 4.20 8.98
N ASP A 88 -20.75 4.42 8.29
CA ASP A 88 -21.14 3.56 7.17
C ASP A 88 -20.54 4.04 5.84
N LYS A 89 -19.80 5.16 5.83
CA LYS A 89 -19.19 5.71 4.62
C LYS A 89 -18.18 4.78 3.94
N PRO A 90 -17.19 4.20 4.64
CA PRO A 90 -16.14 3.45 3.95
C PRO A 90 -16.65 2.08 3.50
N VAL A 91 -16.40 1.73 2.24
CA VAL A 91 -16.63 0.41 1.66
C VAL A 91 -15.31 -0.13 1.13
N PHE A 92 -14.78 -1.19 1.74
CA PHE A 92 -13.53 -1.79 1.28
C PHE A 92 -13.82 -2.97 0.34
N ILE A 93 -13.31 -2.88 -0.90
CA ILE A 93 -13.42 -3.94 -1.89
C ILE A 93 -12.10 -4.70 -1.91
N MET A 94 -12.05 -5.86 -1.25
CA MET A 94 -10.83 -6.66 -1.11
C MET A 94 -10.79 -7.80 -2.13
N GLY A 95 -9.64 -8.02 -2.78
CA GLY A 95 -9.43 -9.19 -3.62
C GLY A 95 -8.05 -9.22 -4.30
N MET A 96 -7.70 -10.37 -4.88
CA MET A 96 -6.45 -10.56 -5.62
C MET A 96 -6.43 -9.74 -6.92
N PRO A 97 -5.26 -9.42 -7.50
CA PRO A 97 -5.17 -8.92 -8.86
C PRO A 97 -5.99 -9.77 -9.84
N ARG A 98 -6.73 -9.13 -10.76
CA ARG A 98 -7.57 -9.77 -11.79
C ARG A 98 -8.82 -10.50 -11.28
N SER A 99 -9.20 -10.34 -10.01
CA SER A 99 -10.45 -10.91 -9.44
C SER A 99 -11.74 -10.10 -9.73
N GLY A 100 -11.64 -9.04 -10.54
CA GLY A 100 -12.81 -8.21 -10.90
C GLY A 100 -13.15 -7.11 -9.89
N THR A 101 -12.28 -6.83 -8.91
CA THR A 101 -12.47 -5.74 -7.92
C THR A 101 -12.70 -4.37 -8.57
N THR A 102 -12.03 -4.06 -9.68
CA THR A 102 -12.27 -2.83 -10.47
C THR A 102 -13.69 -2.80 -11.04
N LEU A 103 -14.21 -3.92 -11.56
CA LEU A 103 -15.58 -3.97 -12.08
C LEU A 103 -16.59 -3.79 -10.95
N ILE A 104 -16.36 -4.41 -9.79
CA ILE A 104 -17.22 -4.25 -8.61
C ILE A 104 -17.24 -2.79 -8.15
N GLU A 105 -16.08 -2.15 -8.09
CA GLU A 105 -15.97 -0.74 -7.74
C GLU A 105 -16.74 0.15 -8.73
N GLN A 106 -16.60 -0.09 -10.03
CA GLN A 106 -17.33 0.64 -11.07
C GLN A 106 -18.84 0.46 -10.94
N ILE A 107 -19.32 -0.76 -10.64
CA ILE A 107 -20.73 -1.03 -10.40
C ILE A 107 -21.24 -0.24 -9.20
N ILE A 108 -20.51 -0.22 -8.09
CA ILE A 108 -20.91 0.53 -6.89
C ILE A 108 -20.84 2.04 -7.15
N GLY A 109 -19.76 2.52 -7.77
CA GLY A 109 -19.53 3.93 -8.08
C GLY A 109 -20.50 4.52 -9.12
N ALA A 110 -21.21 3.69 -9.88
CA ALA A 110 -22.30 4.13 -10.76
C ALA A 110 -23.56 4.57 -9.98
N HIS A 111 -23.67 4.24 -8.69
CA HIS A 111 -24.80 4.65 -7.85
C HIS A 111 -24.65 6.12 -7.41
N PRO A 112 -25.71 6.96 -7.46
CA PRO A 112 -25.62 8.40 -7.18
C PRO A 112 -25.14 8.76 -5.76
N ASN A 113 -25.34 7.86 -4.79
CA ASN A 113 -24.92 8.05 -3.41
C ASN A 113 -23.58 7.37 -3.07
N ALA A 114 -22.89 6.80 -4.06
CA ALA A 114 -21.62 6.13 -3.86
C ALA A 114 -20.52 6.74 -4.73
N TYR A 115 -19.27 6.60 -4.30
CA TYR A 115 -18.12 7.08 -5.04
C TYR A 115 -17.00 6.04 -5.02
N GLY A 116 -16.41 5.74 -6.18
CA GLY A 116 -15.21 4.91 -6.29
C GLY A 116 -13.96 5.75 -6.13
N ALA A 117 -13.20 5.55 -5.04
CA ALA A 117 -11.98 6.31 -4.77
C ALA A 117 -10.70 5.66 -5.33
N GLY A 118 -10.82 4.52 -6.02
CA GLY A 118 -9.69 3.77 -6.56
C GLY A 118 -8.96 3.00 -5.47
N GLU A 119 -7.63 3.01 -5.51
CA GLU A 119 -6.76 2.27 -4.60
C GLU A 119 -6.08 3.24 -3.64
N LEU A 120 -6.62 3.41 -2.43
CA LEU A 120 -6.03 4.32 -1.44
C LEU A 120 -4.97 3.61 -0.61
N ILE A 121 -3.85 4.29 -0.39
CA ILE A 121 -2.75 3.77 0.42
C ILE A 121 -3.02 3.86 1.94
N ASN A 122 -4.07 4.58 2.34
CA ASN A 122 -4.29 5.03 3.71
C ASN A 122 -4.47 3.87 4.71
N ILE A 123 -5.18 2.81 4.32
CA ILE A 123 -5.35 1.63 5.18
C ILE A 123 -4.04 0.84 5.33
N PHE A 124 -3.26 0.71 4.27
CA PHE A 124 -1.96 0.03 4.31
C PHE A 124 -0.95 0.79 5.16
N ASN A 125 -0.93 2.13 5.06
CA ASN A 125 -0.12 2.96 5.95
C ASN A 125 -0.55 2.82 7.40
N ALA A 126 -1.85 2.74 7.68
CA ALA A 126 -2.36 2.48 9.02
C ALA A 126 -1.90 1.11 9.56
N VAL A 127 -1.98 0.05 8.76
CA VAL A 127 -1.48 -1.29 9.15
C VAL A 127 0.03 -1.26 9.42
N ARG A 128 0.79 -0.56 8.56
CA ARG A 128 2.23 -0.37 8.73
C ARG A 128 2.58 0.32 10.04
N GLU A 129 1.88 1.40 10.37
CA GLU A 129 2.10 2.17 11.58
C GLU A 129 1.68 1.44 12.86
N LEU A 130 0.64 0.59 12.79
CA LEU A 130 0.03 0.01 13.97
C LEU A 130 0.61 -1.35 14.36
N VAL A 131 0.89 -2.21 13.38
CA VAL A 131 1.12 -3.65 13.65
C VAL A 131 2.17 -4.29 12.74
N THR A 132 2.97 -3.51 12.01
CA THR A 132 4.07 -4.05 11.20
C THR A 132 5.38 -3.94 11.95
N PRO A 133 6.03 -5.08 12.30
CA PRO A 133 7.33 -5.08 12.95
C PRO A 133 8.39 -4.37 12.11
N ILE A 134 9.24 -3.59 12.76
CA ILE A 134 10.43 -3.01 12.11
C ILE A 134 11.65 -3.94 12.18
N ASP A 135 11.65 -4.88 13.12
CA ASP A 135 12.69 -5.90 13.31
C ASP A 135 12.11 -7.13 14.06
N GLU A 136 12.94 -8.16 14.22
CA GLU A 136 12.56 -9.46 14.82
C GLU A 136 12.25 -9.41 16.32
N SER A 137 12.63 -8.33 17.03
CA SER A 137 12.32 -8.18 18.46
C SER A 137 10.84 -7.86 18.71
N GLN A 138 10.13 -7.41 17.68
CA GLN A 138 8.73 -7.02 17.77
C GLN A 138 7.81 -8.15 17.32
N SER A 139 6.83 -8.45 18.17
CA SER A 139 5.78 -9.43 17.87
C SER A 139 4.51 -8.74 17.37
N ILE A 140 3.96 -9.21 16.26
CA ILE A 140 2.66 -8.74 15.74
C ILE A 140 1.55 -8.91 16.79
N SER A 141 1.53 -10.04 17.51
CA SER A 141 0.55 -10.31 18.56
C SER A 141 0.72 -9.37 19.77
N GLY A 142 1.97 -9.09 20.14
CA GLY A 142 2.28 -8.09 21.17
C GLY A 142 1.78 -6.70 20.77
N MET A 143 2.13 -6.24 19.56
CA MET A 143 1.66 -4.96 19.03
C MET A 143 0.13 -4.88 18.97
N ALA A 144 -0.53 -5.93 18.50
CA ALA A 144 -1.98 -5.99 18.39
C ALA A 144 -2.68 -5.92 19.75
N SER A 145 -2.17 -6.64 20.76
CA SER A 145 -2.74 -6.65 22.11
C SER A 145 -2.51 -5.33 22.87
N GLU A 146 -1.46 -4.59 22.54
CA GLU A 146 -1.18 -3.26 23.11
C GLU A 146 -1.99 -2.12 22.47
N LEU A 147 -2.70 -2.38 21.36
CA LEU A 147 -3.53 -1.38 20.71
C LEU A 147 -4.61 -0.86 21.65
N LYS A 148 -4.72 0.47 21.72
CA LYS A 148 -5.73 1.15 22.55
C LYS A 148 -6.85 1.69 21.67
N PRO A 149 -8.12 1.68 22.12
CA PRO A 149 -9.24 2.26 21.38
C PRO A 149 -8.97 3.71 20.94
N ALA A 150 -8.31 4.52 21.79
CA ALA A 150 -7.96 5.90 21.44
C ALA A 150 -7.02 6.02 20.22
N THR A 151 -6.08 5.07 20.05
CA THR A 151 -5.19 5.04 18.88
C THR A 151 -5.97 4.64 17.65
N LEU A 152 -6.78 3.58 17.74
CA LEU A 152 -7.66 3.14 16.66
C LEU A 152 -8.64 4.23 16.22
N ASP A 153 -9.19 5.00 17.16
CA ASP A 153 -10.09 6.12 16.87
C ASP A 153 -9.40 7.27 16.13
N ARG A 154 -8.11 7.54 16.41
CA ARG A 154 -7.35 8.55 15.66
C ARG A 154 -7.11 8.06 14.23
N THR A 155 -6.72 6.80 14.08
CA THR A 155 -6.49 6.18 12.77
C THR A 155 -7.77 6.14 11.94
N ALA A 156 -8.89 5.68 12.50
CA ALA A 156 -10.18 5.63 11.83
C ALA A 156 -10.63 7.01 11.35
N ARG A 157 -10.52 8.05 12.20
CA ARG A 157 -10.84 9.43 11.79
C ARG A 157 -9.92 9.93 10.67
N ARG A 158 -8.63 9.56 10.66
CA ARG A 158 -7.70 9.92 9.58
C ARG A 158 -8.12 9.28 8.26
N ILE A 159 -8.35 7.96 8.26
CA ILE A 159 -8.79 7.22 7.07
C ILE A 159 -10.09 7.80 6.52
N LEU A 160 -11.10 8.02 7.37
CA LEU A 160 -12.38 8.60 6.95
C LEU A 160 -12.21 9.98 6.30
N ARG A 161 -11.45 10.88 6.93
CA ARG A 161 -11.18 12.21 6.36
C ARG A 161 -10.47 12.12 5.03
N ASP A 162 -9.53 11.20 4.87
CA ASP A 162 -8.76 11.08 3.63
C ASP A 162 -9.58 10.44 2.50
N MET A 163 -10.51 9.53 2.82
CA MET A 163 -11.51 9.01 1.89
C MET A 163 -12.49 10.11 1.45
N GLU A 164 -12.98 10.92 2.39
CA GLU A 164 -13.90 12.04 2.09
C GLU A 164 -13.29 13.08 1.15
N LYS A 165 -11.97 13.30 1.21
CA LYS A 165 -11.25 14.19 0.28
C LYS A 165 -11.19 13.67 -1.16
N GLN A 166 -11.41 12.37 -1.38
CA GLN A 166 -11.37 11.80 -2.73
C GLN A 166 -12.60 12.15 -3.54
N ALA A 167 -13.73 12.39 -2.87
CA ALA A 167 -14.97 12.76 -3.54
C ALA A 167 -14.85 14.15 -4.19
N PRO A 168 -15.45 14.37 -5.38
CA PRO A 168 -15.43 15.67 -6.03
C PRO A 168 -16.01 16.78 -5.15
N SER A 169 -15.49 18.00 -5.30
CA SER A 169 -15.98 19.15 -4.54
C SER A 169 -17.49 19.35 -4.72
N GLY A 170 -18.22 19.42 -3.60
CA GLY A 170 -19.68 19.53 -3.58
C GLY A 170 -20.43 18.18 -3.59
N ALA A 171 -19.77 17.07 -3.94
CA ALA A 171 -20.34 15.74 -3.77
C ALA A 171 -20.31 15.32 -2.30
N LYS A 172 -21.40 14.71 -1.82
CA LYS A 172 -21.50 14.16 -0.47
C LYS A 172 -22.01 12.72 -0.53
N PRO A 173 -21.22 11.77 -1.05
CA PRO A 173 -21.65 10.39 -1.14
C PRO A 173 -21.85 9.79 0.26
N ASP A 174 -22.86 8.92 0.37
CA ASP A 174 -23.16 8.12 1.56
C ASP A 174 -22.16 6.97 1.70
N ARG A 175 -21.54 6.55 0.59
CA ARG A 175 -20.57 5.46 0.50
C ARG A 175 -19.34 5.87 -0.33
N ILE A 176 -18.15 5.54 0.14
CA ILE A 176 -16.88 5.76 -0.56
C ILE A 176 -16.16 4.42 -0.63
N CYS A 177 -15.97 3.92 -1.83
CA CYS A 177 -15.29 2.66 -2.08
C CYS A 177 -13.79 2.87 -2.14
N ASP A 178 -13.05 2.00 -1.46
CA ASP A 178 -11.61 1.88 -1.54
C ASP A 178 -11.29 0.43 -1.93
N LYS A 179 -10.63 0.28 -3.08
CA LYS A 179 -10.30 -1.00 -3.67
C LYS A 179 -8.92 -1.42 -3.18
N LEU A 180 -8.87 -2.56 -2.50
CA LEU A 180 -7.65 -3.11 -1.90
C LEU A 180 -7.22 -4.35 -2.68
N LEU A 181 -6.09 -4.24 -3.37
CA LEU A 181 -5.42 -5.38 -3.98
C LEU A 181 -4.55 -6.08 -2.92
N LEU A 182 -4.86 -7.36 -2.66
CA LEU A 182 -4.16 -8.21 -1.70
C LEU A 182 -3.08 -9.09 -2.37
#